data_AF-A0A087N492-F1
#
_entry.id   AF-A0A087N492-F1
#
_cell.length_a   1.000
_cell.length_b   1.000
_cell.length_c   1.000
_cell.angle_alpha   90.00
_cell.angle_beta   90.00
_cell.angle_gamma   90.00
#
_symmetry.space_group_name_H-M   'P 1'
#
loop_
_entity.id
_entity.type
_entity.pdbx_description
1 polymer ?
#
loop_
_entity_poly.entity_id
_entity_poly.type
_entity_poly.pdbx_seq_one_letter_code
_entity_poly.pdbx_strand_id
1 'polypeptide(L)'
;MKIIFHEQEVMLEDAVPHIVFEVIQQMLTDRYYFDYFIIDGLRMDGDPQNIIEDYVSDAEVIEVIAIEATQFIVGLQQSMAGYVTTALPTLRITVERFQQQEATAQQWQDLHDLLEGMQWLQQVYTTVASSTYVPKEWLTLQQIFVQLIQVLPQLASHLEAKNQQGIAHLLQITIYHAFEQIADQLHLFVEQPKN
;
A
#
# COMPACT_ATOMS: atom_id res chain seq x y z
N MET A 1 -24.87 -19.72 -11.66
CA MET A 1 -23.45 -19.61 -11.28
C MET A 1 -23.27 -20.05 -9.83
N LYS A 2 -22.15 -20.73 -9.53
CA LYS A 2 -21.74 -21.06 -8.15
C LYS A 2 -20.61 -20.14 -7.70
N ILE A 3 -20.71 -19.57 -6.51
CA ILE A 3 -19.64 -18.82 -5.86
C ILE A 3 -19.16 -19.62 -4.65
N ILE A 4 -17.85 -19.82 -4.52
CA ILE A 4 -17.21 -20.56 -3.43
C ILE A 4 -16.28 -19.63 -2.66
N PHE A 5 -16.37 -19.63 -1.34
CA PHE A 5 -15.39 -18.99 -0.45
C PHE A 5 -15.19 -19.87 0.79
N HIS A 6 -13.97 -20.38 1.00
CA HIS A 6 -13.69 -21.41 2.00
C HIS A 6 -14.65 -22.61 1.88
N GLU A 7 -15.43 -22.89 2.92
CA GLU A 7 -16.43 -23.97 2.97
C GLU A 7 -17.84 -23.49 2.58
N GLN A 8 -18.00 -22.20 2.26
CA GLN A 8 -19.29 -21.61 1.89
C GLN A 8 -19.49 -21.68 0.39
N GLU A 9 -20.68 -22.11 -0.01
CA GLU A 9 -21.13 -22.10 -1.39
C GLU A 9 -22.43 -21.31 -1.51
N VAL A 10 -22.49 -20.39 -2.49
CA VAL A 10 -23.68 -19.63 -2.83
C VAL A 10 -24.04 -19.93 -4.28
N MET A 11 -25.28 -20.34 -4.51
CA MET A 11 -25.83 -20.52 -5.86
C MET A 11 -26.60 -19.27 -6.26
N LEU A 12 -26.23 -18.68 -7.39
CA LEU A 12 -26.94 -17.57 -8.01
C LEU A 12 -27.65 -18.04 -9.27
N GLU A 13 -28.97 -17.81 -9.30
CA GLU A 13 -29.82 -18.08 -10.47
C GLU A 13 -29.55 -17.06 -11.58
N ASP A 14 -29.47 -15.77 -11.23
CA ASP A 14 -29.12 -14.68 -12.15
C ASP A 14 -27.78 -14.04 -11.75
N ALA A 15 -26.74 -14.37 -12.51
CA ALA A 15 -25.39 -13.85 -12.29
C ALA A 15 -25.15 -12.57 -13.11
N VAL A 16 -25.47 -11.42 -12.53
CA VAL A 16 -25.09 -10.10 -13.07
C VAL A 16 -23.92 -9.52 -12.28
N PRO A 17 -22.98 -8.78 -12.92
CA PRO A 17 -21.74 -8.33 -12.28
C PRO A 17 -21.93 -7.67 -10.91
N HIS A 18 -22.88 -6.74 -10.81
CA HIS A 18 -23.13 -6.02 -9.57
C HIS A 18 -23.60 -6.94 -8.43
N ILE A 19 -24.50 -7.88 -8.70
CA ILE A 19 -25.00 -8.84 -7.68
C ILE A 19 -23.87 -9.77 -7.24
N VAL A 20 -23.07 -10.27 -8.19
CA VAL A 20 -21.93 -11.14 -7.88
C VAL A 20 -20.92 -10.41 -7.00
N PHE A 21 -20.60 -9.17 -7.34
CA PHE A 21 -19.70 -8.35 -6.53
C PHE A 21 -20.24 -8.13 -5.11
N GLU A 22 -21.52 -7.79 -4.95
CA GLU A 22 -22.14 -7.60 -3.63
C GLU A 22 -22.11 -8.89 -2.78
N VAL A 23 -22.42 -10.04 -3.38
CA VAL A 23 -22.37 -11.34 -2.70
C VAL A 23 -20.95 -11.63 -2.22
N ILE A 24 -19.94 -11.41 -3.08
CA ILE A 24 -18.54 -11.63 -2.72
C ILE A 24 -18.12 -10.70 -1.58
N GLN A 25 -18.50 -9.42 -1.61
CA GLN A 25 -18.22 -8.48 -0.52
C GLN A 25 -18.85 -8.93 0.81
N GLN A 26 -20.08 -9.45 0.77
CA GLN A 26 -20.73 -10.01 1.95
C GLN A 26 -20.03 -11.28 2.48
N MET A 27 -19.50 -12.12 1.58
CA MET A 27 -18.76 -13.33 1.94
C MET A 27 -17.40 -13.01 2.57
N LEU A 28 -16.67 -12.04 2.03
CA LEU A 28 -15.37 -11.63 2.57
C LEU A 28 -15.50 -11.04 3.98
N THR A 29 -16.61 -10.36 4.29
CA THR A 29 -16.79 -9.59 5.53
C THR A 29 -15.62 -8.62 5.76
N ASP A 30 -15.54 -7.99 6.93
CA ASP A 30 -14.39 -7.16 7.25
C ASP A 30 -13.13 -7.95 7.68
N ARG A 31 -13.19 -9.29 7.65
CA ARG A 31 -12.10 -10.17 8.13
C ARG A 31 -11.12 -10.57 7.06
N TYR A 32 -11.51 -10.47 5.78
CA TYR A 32 -10.72 -10.96 4.67
C TYR A 32 -10.55 -9.88 3.62
N TYR A 33 -9.35 -9.81 3.05
CA TYR A 33 -9.07 -9.00 1.86
C TYR A 33 -9.00 -9.93 0.66
N PHE A 34 -9.66 -9.54 -0.42
CA PHE A 34 -9.56 -10.23 -1.70
C PHE A 34 -8.10 -10.35 -2.16
N ASP A 35 -7.75 -11.50 -2.73
CA ASP A 35 -6.43 -11.76 -3.34
C ASP A 35 -6.58 -12.00 -4.85
N TYR A 36 -7.23 -13.09 -5.24
CA TYR A 36 -7.50 -13.42 -6.64
C TYR A 36 -8.75 -14.31 -6.78
N PHE A 37 -9.25 -14.45 -8.01
CA PHE A 37 -10.30 -15.41 -8.32
C PHE A 37 -9.76 -16.67 -8.98
N ILE A 38 -10.48 -17.77 -8.83
CA ILE A 38 -10.38 -18.94 -9.70
C ILE A 38 -11.73 -19.06 -10.41
N ILE A 39 -11.78 -18.74 -11.71
CA ILE A 39 -12.99 -18.80 -12.52
C ILE A 39 -12.90 -20.02 -13.42
N ASP A 40 -13.82 -20.97 -13.26
CA ASP A 40 -13.84 -22.24 -13.99
C ASP A 40 -12.49 -22.98 -14.02
N GLY A 41 -11.77 -22.91 -12.90
CA GLY A 41 -10.43 -23.51 -12.72
C GLY A 41 -9.26 -22.67 -13.21
N LEU A 42 -9.49 -21.47 -13.74
CA LEU A 42 -8.45 -20.54 -14.19
C LEU A 42 -8.22 -19.43 -13.16
N ARG A 43 -6.97 -19.24 -12.76
CA ARG A 43 -6.57 -18.16 -11.87
C ARG A 43 -6.65 -16.81 -12.59
N MET A 44 -7.34 -15.86 -11.97
CA MET A 44 -7.53 -14.49 -12.45
C MET A 44 -7.01 -13.51 -11.41
N ASP A 45 -5.88 -12.90 -11.70
CA ASP A 45 -5.26 -11.85 -10.88
C ASP A 45 -5.67 -10.47 -11.41
N GLY A 46 -5.94 -9.52 -10.51
CA GLY A 46 -6.28 -8.15 -10.89
C GLY A 46 -7.35 -7.53 -10.01
N ASP A 47 -7.91 -6.42 -10.49
CA ASP A 47 -9.01 -5.76 -9.79
C ASP A 47 -10.28 -6.63 -9.81
N PRO A 48 -10.89 -6.92 -8.65
CA PRO A 48 -12.02 -7.83 -8.58
C PRO A 48 -13.24 -7.32 -9.34
N GLN A 49 -13.47 -6.00 -9.36
CA GLN A 49 -14.62 -5.43 -10.07
C GLN A 49 -14.46 -5.61 -11.58
N ASN A 50 -13.29 -5.29 -12.12
CA ASN A 50 -13.01 -5.48 -13.55
C ASN A 50 -13.12 -6.96 -13.96
N ILE A 51 -12.57 -7.88 -13.16
CA ILE A 51 -12.66 -9.32 -13.45
C ILE A 51 -14.12 -9.78 -13.44
N ILE A 52 -14.92 -9.33 -12.48
CA ILE A 52 -16.33 -9.71 -12.44
C ILE A 52 -17.08 -9.11 -13.63
N GLU A 53 -16.83 -7.86 -14.00
CA GLU A 53 -17.45 -7.23 -15.17
C GLU A 53 -17.13 -7.99 -16.48
N ASP A 54 -15.88 -8.43 -16.63
CA ASP A 54 -15.41 -9.05 -17.87
C ASP A 54 -15.79 -10.53 -18.00
N TYR A 55 -15.90 -11.28 -16.90
CA TYR A 55 -15.95 -12.76 -16.95
C TYR A 55 -17.23 -13.38 -16.38
N VAL A 56 -18.06 -12.64 -15.63
CA VAL A 56 -19.18 -13.24 -14.88
C VAL A 56 -20.32 -13.76 -15.76
N SER A 57 -20.49 -13.23 -16.98
CA SER A 57 -21.61 -13.63 -17.84
C SER A 57 -21.49 -15.07 -18.35
N ASP A 58 -20.26 -15.56 -18.49
CA ASP A 58 -19.97 -16.89 -19.03
C ASP A 58 -19.49 -17.88 -17.96
N ALA A 59 -19.19 -17.41 -16.75
CA ALA A 59 -18.62 -18.23 -15.70
C ALA A 59 -19.64 -19.18 -15.06
N GLU A 60 -19.26 -20.44 -14.88
CA GLU A 60 -20.09 -21.41 -14.16
C GLU A 60 -19.77 -21.41 -12.66
N VAL A 61 -18.49 -21.33 -12.32
CA VAL A 61 -17.95 -21.36 -10.95
C VAL A 61 -16.93 -20.25 -10.74
N ILE A 62 -17.11 -19.48 -9.66
CA ILE A 62 -16.14 -18.50 -9.17
C ILE A 62 -15.71 -18.93 -7.77
N GLU A 63 -14.43 -19.24 -7.59
CA GLU A 63 -13.83 -19.41 -6.27
C GLU A 63 -13.10 -18.13 -5.88
N VAL A 64 -13.43 -17.61 -4.70
CA VAL A 64 -12.82 -16.40 -4.13
C VAL A 64 -11.66 -16.83 -3.25
N ILE A 65 -10.44 -16.37 -3.58
CA ILE A 65 -9.28 -16.53 -2.71
C ILE A 65 -9.04 -15.20 -2.00
N ALA A 66 -8.90 -15.29 -0.68
CA ALA A 66 -8.74 -14.13 0.18
C ALA A 66 -7.71 -14.41 1.27
N ILE A 67 -7.14 -13.33 1.81
CA ILE A 67 -6.17 -13.34 2.89
C ILE A 67 -6.81 -12.74 4.13
N GLU A 68 -6.54 -13.31 5.31
CA GLU A 68 -7.01 -12.73 6.57
C GLU A 68 -6.47 -11.30 6.76
N ALA A 69 -7.30 -10.39 7.27
CA ALA A 69 -6.94 -9.01 7.56
C ALA A 69 -5.66 -8.91 8.40
N THR A 70 -5.50 -9.79 9.40
CA THR A 70 -4.27 -9.81 10.22
C THR A 70 -3.02 -10.12 9.40
N GLN A 71 -3.10 -11.11 8.50
CA GLN A 71 -1.98 -11.53 7.66
C GLN A 71 -1.67 -10.48 6.59
N PHE A 72 -2.70 -9.89 5.99
CA PHE A 72 -2.56 -8.83 5.01
C PHE A 72 -1.87 -7.60 5.61
N ILE A 73 -2.32 -7.15 6.78
CA ILE A 73 -1.74 -5.99 7.47
C ILE A 73 -0.28 -6.26 7.88
N VAL A 74 0.04 -7.46 8.37
CA VAL A 74 1.42 -7.86 8.65
C VAL A 74 2.27 -7.83 7.36
N GLY A 75 1.75 -8.33 6.24
CA GLY A 75 2.42 -8.27 4.94
C GLY A 75 2.68 -6.84 4.46
N LEU A 76 1.72 -5.93 4.67
CA LEU A 76 1.91 -4.50 4.39
C LEU A 76 3.00 -3.87 5.25
N GLN A 77 3.03 -4.19 6.56
CA GLN A 77 4.09 -3.70 7.45
C GLN A 77 5.48 -4.19 7.02
N GLN A 78 5.60 -5.46 6.62
CA GLN A 78 6.86 -6.02 6.11
C GLN A 78 7.30 -5.37 4.80
N SER A 79 6.36 -5.17 3.87
CA SER A 79 6.62 -4.49 2.60
C SER A 79 7.07 -3.05 2.83
N MET A 80 6.42 -2.37 3.78
CA MET A 80 6.77 -1.00 4.18
C MET A 80 8.18 -0.94 4.76
N ALA A 81 8.53 -1.86 5.65
CA ALA A 81 9.88 -1.97 6.22
C ALA A 81 10.92 -2.18 5.11
N GLY A 82 10.66 -3.10 4.18
CA GLY A 82 11.54 -3.36 3.04
C GLY A 82 11.73 -2.12 2.15
N TYR A 83 10.65 -1.40 1.85
CA TYR A 83 10.70 -0.17 1.05
C TYR A 83 11.53 0.91 1.74
N VAL A 84 11.21 1.29 3.00
CA VAL A 84 11.90 2.40 3.66
C VAL A 84 13.40 2.10 3.86
N THR A 85 13.74 0.87 4.22
CA THR A 85 15.13 0.44 4.39
C THR A 85 15.92 0.51 3.08
N THR A 86 15.29 0.16 1.96
CA THR A 86 15.91 0.25 0.63
C THR A 86 15.98 1.68 0.11
N ALA A 87 15.01 2.53 0.46
CA ALA A 87 14.93 3.91 0.00
C ALA A 87 15.92 4.85 0.75
N LEU A 88 16.25 4.56 2.01
CA LEU A 88 17.12 5.41 2.84
C LEU A 88 18.48 5.75 2.21
N PRO A 89 19.26 4.79 1.67
CA PRO A 89 20.52 5.10 0.99
C PRO A 89 20.35 6.02 -0.22
N THR A 90 19.32 5.76 -1.04
CA THR A 90 19.01 6.56 -2.22
C THR A 90 18.62 7.98 -1.81
N LEU A 91 17.76 8.12 -0.80
CA LEU A 91 17.33 9.41 -0.27
C LEU A 91 18.51 10.24 0.25
N ARG A 92 19.44 9.63 0.98
CA ARG A 92 20.67 10.30 1.44
C ARG A 92 21.49 10.82 0.25
N ILE A 93 21.69 10.00 -0.76
CA ILE A 93 22.41 10.38 -1.99
C ILE A 93 21.69 11.53 -2.71
N THR A 94 20.37 11.48 -2.81
CA THR A 94 19.56 12.54 -3.42
C THR A 94 19.72 13.85 -2.66
N VAL A 95 19.65 13.85 -1.32
CA VAL A 95 19.89 15.03 -0.48
C VAL A 95 21.25 15.66 -0.78
N GLU A 96 22.33 14.87 -0.72
CA GLU A 96 23.70 15.36 -0.93
C GLU A 96 23.85 16.00 -2.31
N ARG A 97 23.24 15.39 -3.33
CA ARG A 97 23.32 15.86 -4.72
C ARG A 97 22.58 17.17 -4.95
N PHE A 98 21.38 17.33 -4.39
CA PHE A 98 20.62 18.60 -4.48
C PHE A 98 21.29 19.74 -3.70
N GLN A 99 22.20 19.46 -2.76
CA GLN A 99 22.97 20.48 -2.02
C GLN A 99 24.21 20.99 -2.75
N GLN A 100 24.86 20.13 -3.55
CA GLN A 100 26.21 20.40 -4.06
C GLN A 100 26.25 21.06 -5.44
N GLN A 101 25.28 20.76 -6.32
CA GLN A 101 25.29 21.20 -7.71
C GLN A 101 23.87 21.21 -8.29
N GLU A 102 23.71 21.79 -9.49
CA GLU A 102 22.43 21.71 -10.20
C GLU A 102 22.02 20.25 -10.41
N ALA A 103 20.80 19.92 -10.01
CA ALA A 103 20.30 18.56 -10.12
C ALA A 103 20.14 18.11 -11.59
N THR A 104 20.72 16.96 -11.90
CA THR A 104 20.63 16.26 -13.19
C THR A 104 19.24 15.65 -13.41
N ALA A 105 18.92 15.28 -14.65
CA ALA A 105 17.68 14.58 -14.98
C ALA A 105 17.47 13.30 -14.16
N GLN A 106 18.54 12.53 -13.91
CA GLN A 106 18.45 11.33 -13.07
C GLN A 106 18.05 11.66 -11.63
N GLN A 107 18.55 12.75 -11.05
CA GLN A 107 18.22 13.13 -9.68
C GLN A 107 16.78 13.63 -9.55
N TRP A 108 16.25 14.27 -10.60
CA TRP A 108 14.83 14.57 -10.68
C TRP A 108 13.97 13.30 -10.79
N GLN A 109 14.45 12.29 -11.51
CA GLN A 109 13.81 10.98 -11.54
C GLN A 109 13.85 10.29 -10.17
N ASP A 110 14.99 10.29 -9.49
CA ASP A 110 15.12 9.71 -8.14
C ASP A 110 14.15 10.38 -7.14
N LEU A 111 13.93 11.70 -7.28
CA LEU A 111 12.93 12.43 -6.48
C LEU A 111 11.50 12.06 -6.87
N HIS A 112 11.22 11.87 -8.16
CA HIS A 112 9.92 11.41 -8.62
C HIS A 112 9.58 10.04 -8.06
N ASP A 113 10.50 9.08 -8.15
CA ASP A 113 10.32 7.72 -7.64
C ASP A 113 10.10 7.72 -6.12
N LEU A 114 10.80 8.60 -5.39
CA LEU A 114 10.56 8.81 -3.96
C LEU A 114 9.13 9.30 -3.69
N LEU A 115 8.63 10.26 -4.48
CA LEU A 115 7.28 10.78 -4.33
C LEU A 115 6.21 9.72 -4.60
N GLU A 116 6.41 8.86 -5.61
CA GLU A 116 5.53 7.71 -5.86
C GLU A 116 5.52 6.75 -4.67
N GLY A 117 6.69 6.41 -4.13
CA GLY A 117 6.76 5.56 -2.95
C GLY A 117 6.17 6.21 -1.70
N MET A 118 6.24 7.54 -1.55
CA MET A 118 5.53 8.27 -0.49
C MET A 118 4.00 8.20 -0.66
N GLN A 119 3.48 8.24 -1.89
CA GLN A 119 2.06 8.03 -2.16
C GLN A 119 1.64 6.60 -1.79
N TRP A 120 2.44 5.60 -2.13
CA TRP A 120 2.20 4.23 -1.72
C TRP A 120 2.20 4.07 -0.19
N LEU A 121 3.16 4.69 0.50
CA LEU A 121 3.20 4.75 1.96
C LEU A 121 1.93 5.38 2.56
N GLN A 122 1.41 6.44 1.93
CA GLN A 122 0.13 7.05 2.34
C GLN A 122 -1.06 6.09 2.12
N GLN A 123 -1.08 5.34 1.00
CA GLN A 123 -2.11 4.33 0.75
C GLN A 123 -2.09 3.24 1.81
N VAL A 124 -0.91 2.70 2.12
CA VAL A 124 -0.72 1.76 3.24
C VAL A 124 -1.25 2.35 4.53
N TYR A 125 -0.93 3.61 4.82
CA TYR A 125 -1.42 4.28 6.02
C TYR A 125 -2.95 4.29 6.09
N THR A 126 -3.60 4.70 4.99
CA THR A 126 -5.07 4.75 4.93
C THR A 126 -5.71 3.37 5.04
N THR A 127 -5.14 2.36 4.38
CA THR A 127 -5.65 0.99 4.37
C THR A 127 -5.58 0.34 5.75
N VAL A 128 -4.48 0.53 6.48
CA VAL A 128 -4.37 0.00 7.85
C VAL A 128 -5.29 0.77 8.79
N ALA A 129 -5.38 2.10 8.66
CA ALA A 129 -6.23 2.92 9.53
C ALA A 129 -7.74 2.63 9.36
N SER A 130 -8.18 2.17 8.19
CA SER A 130 -9.57 1.75 7.93
C SER A 130 -9.82 0.25 8.12
N SER A 131 -8.78 -0.53 8.43
CA SER A 131 -8.91 -1.98 8.65
C SER A 131 -9.61 -2.29 9.96
N THR A 132 -10.27 -3.45 10.03
CA THR A 132 -10.75 -4.01 11.31
C THR A 132 -9.64 -4.50 12.21
N TYR A 133 -8.45 -4.71 11.66
CA TYR A 133 -7.26 -5.03 12.41
C TYR A 133 -6.26 -3.88 12.34
N VAL A 134 -6.18 -3.11 13.42
CA VAL A 134 -5.17 -2.07 13.60
C VAL A 134 -4.17 -2.53 14.67
N PRO A 135 -2.89 -2.76 14.32
CA PRO A 135 -1.85 -3.10 15.28
C PRO A 135 -1.75 -2.03 16.37
N LYS A 136 -1.46 -2.41 17.63
CA LYS A 136 -1.37 -1.42 18.73
C LYS A 136 -0.27 -0.40 18.49
N GLU A 137 0.78 -0.85 17.84
CA GLU A 137 1.99 -0.12 17.50
C GLU A 137 1.76 0.87 16.35
N TRP A 138 0.63 0.74 15.64
CA TRP A 138 0.23 1.63 14.56
C TRP A 138 0.06 3.08 15.01
N LEU A 139 -0.32 3.31 16.28
CA LEU A 139 -0.48 4.65 16.84
C LEU A 139 0.83 5.46 16.79
N THR A 140 1.97 4.80 16.99
CA THR A 140 3.28 5.46 16.90
C THR A 140 3.62 5.81 15.45
N LEU A 141 3.36 4.89 14.52
CA LEU A 141 3.55 5.13 13.08
C LEU A 141 2.64 6.24 12.56
N GLN A 142 1.41 6.34 13.06
CA GLN A 142 0.44 7.36 12.67
C GLN A 142 1.00 8.78 12.85
N GLN A 143 1.70 9.07 13.95
CA GLN A 143 2.28 10.39 14.18
C GLN A 143 3.35 10.73 13.14
N ILE A 144 4.17 9.75 12.74
CA ILE A 144 5.21 9.91 11.73
C ILE A 144 4.57 10.14 10.35
N PHE A 145 3.52 9.38 10.02
CA PHE A 145 2.77 9.57 8.77
C PHE A 145 2.13 10.95 8.66
N VAL A 146 1.56 11.47 9.75
CA VAL A 146 1.00 12.83 9.77
C VAL A 146 2.07 13.87 9.45
N GLN A 147 3.28 13.73 10.01
CA GLN A 147 4.40 14.63 9.70
C GLN A 147 4.82 14.55 8.23
N LEU A 148 4.91 13.35 7.66
CA LEU A 148 5.19 13.14 6.25
C LEU A 148 4.13 13.80 5.35
N ILE A 149 2.84 13.63 5.64
CA ILE A 149 1.77 14.24 4.84
C ILE A 149 1.83 15.78 4.93
N GLN A 150 2.12 16.32 6.12
CA GLN A 150 2.21 17.77 6.33
C GLN A 150 3.41 18.42 5.61
N VAL A 151 4.44 17.65 5.24
CA VAL A 151 5.59 18.19 4.49
C VAL A 151 5.30 18.34 2.99
N LEU A 152 4.35 17.58 2.45
CA LEU A 152 4.08 17.54 1.01
C LEU A 152 3.73 18.90 0.39
N PRO A 153 2.89 19.76 1.01
CA PRO A 153 2.62 21.09 0.47
C PRO A 153 3.86 21.98 0.38
N GLN A 154 4.76 21.88 1.37
CA GLN A 154 6.01 22.66 1.38
C GLN A 154 6.96 22.15 0.29
N LEU A 155 7.05 20.83 0.13
CA LEU A 155 7.84 20.21 -0.93
C LEU A 155 7.32 20.60 -2.32
N ALA A 156 6.00 20.58 -2.52
CA ALA A 156 5.36 21.03 -3.76
C ALA A 156 5.70 22.50 -4.06
N SER A 157 5.63 23.39 -3.06
CA SER A 157 6.01 24.79 -3.23
C SER A 157 7.47 24.96 -3.67
N HIS A 158 8.40 24.19 -3.09
CA HIS A 158 9.80 24.23 -3.51
C HIS A 158 10.02 23.64 -4.92
N LEU A 159 9.25 22.62 -5.30
CA LEU A 159 9.27 22.06 -6.66
C LEU A 159 8.82 23.09 -7.70
N GLU A 160 7.70 23.75 -7.45
CA GLU A 160 7.17 24.82 -8.32
C GLU A 160 8.16 25.97 -8.48
N ALA A 161 8.79 26.38 -7.37
CA ALA A 161 9.82 27.42 -7.36
C ALA A 161 11.18 26.95 -7.89
N LYS A 162 11.34 25.66 -8.22
CA LYS A 162 12.63 25.00 -8.56
C LYS A 162 13.72 25.27 -7.51
N ASN A 163 13.33 25.42 -6.25
CA ASN A 163 14.23 25.71 -5.14
C ASN A 163 14.90 24.43 -4.66
N GLN A 164 16.02 24.07 -5.29
CA GLN A 164 16.79 22.86 -4.95
C GLN A 164 17.27 22.82 -3.51
N GLN A 165 17.68 23.97 -2.96
CA GLN A 165 18.12 24.04 -1.55
C GLN A 165 16.96 23.77 -0.59
N GLY A 166 15.76 24.29 -0.89
CA GLY A 166 14.54 24.01 -0.13
C GLY A 166 14.12 22.55 -0.22
N ILE A 167 14.17 21.96 -1.41
CA ILE A 167 13.92 20.51 -1.62
C ILE A 167 14.91 19.70 -0.78
N ALA A 168 16.22 19.94 -0.91
CA ALA A 168 17.24 19.22 -0.16
C ALA A 168 17.04 19.34 1.35
N HIS A 169 16.68 20.53 1.83
CA HIS A 169 16.41 20.77 3.23
C HIS A 169 15.27 19.88 3.73
N LEU A 170 14.09 19.93 3.10
CA LEU A 170 12.94 19.11 3.50
C LEU A 170 13.22 17.61 3.40
N LEU A 171 13.90 17.18 2.34
CA LEU A 171 14.32 15.78 2.18
C LEU A 171 15.19 15.35 3.36
N GLN A 172 16.14 16.18 3.79
CA GLN A 172 17.07 15.85 4.87
C GLN A 172 16.42 15.88 6.25
N ILE A 173 15.75 16.99 6.60
CA ILE A 173 15.33 17.23 7.99
C ILE A 173 13.99 16.59 8.35
N THR A 174 13.17 16.26 7.34
CA THR A 174 11.82 15.73 7.58
C THR A 174 11.65 14.36 6.96
N ILE A 175 11.85 14.22 5.65
CA ILE A 175 11.51 12.97 4.95
C ILE A 175 12.49 11.86 5.32
N TYR A 176 13.79 12.12 5.30
CA TYR A 176 14.81 11.15 5.68
C TYR A 176 14.65 10.71 7.15
N HIS A 177 14.47 11.66 8.06
CA HIS A 177 14.26 11.32 9.47
C HIS A 177 12.98 10.51 9.71
N ALA A 178 11.89 10.82 9.02
CA ALA A 178 10.66 10.04 9.10
C ALA A 178 10.84 8.62 8.55
N PHE A 179 11.59 8.45 7.45
CA PHE A 179 11.91 7.13 6.91
C PHE A 179 12.76 6.31 7.89
N GLU A 180 13.75 6.93 8.55
CA GLU A 180 14.51 6.27 9.63
C GLU A 180 13.61 5.83 10.77
N GLN A 181 12.73 6.73 11.25
CA GLN A 181 11.80 6.39 12.32
C GLN A 181 10.83 5.27 11.93
N ILE A 182 10.31 5.26 10.70
CA ILE A 182 9.46 4.16 10.20
C ILE A 182 10.26 2.86 10.18
N ALA A 183 11.49 2.88 9.65
CA ALA A 183 12.35 1.70 9.59
C ALA A 183 12.61 1.15 11.00
N ASP A 184 12.97 2.00 11.96
CA ASP A 184 13.25 1.62 13.34
C ASP A 184 12.02 1.02 14.03
N GLN A 185 10.86 1.67 13.89
CA GLN A 185 9.61 1.15 14.46
C GLN A 185 9.28 -0.21 13.86
N LEU A 186 9.39 -0.37 12.54
CA LEU A 186 9.05 -1.64 11.88
C LEU A 186 10.06 -2.75 12.13
N HIS A 187 11.35 -2.47 12.23
CA HIS A 187 12.37 -3.46 12.58
C HIS A 187 12.15 -4.04 13.98
N LEU A 188 11.72 -3.22 14.95
CA LEU A 188 11.31 -3.71 16.28
C LEU A 188 10.15 -4.71 16.21
N PHE A 189 9.32 -4.67 15.15
CA PHE A 189 8.18 -5.57 14.99
C PHE A 189 8.54 -6.87 14.24
N VAL A 190 9.55 -6.84 13.36
CA VAL A 190 10.00 -8.04 12.62
C VAL A 190 10.84 -8.97 13.50
N GLU A 191 11.56 -8.43 14.49
CA GLU A 191 12.40 -9.22 15.42
C GLU A 191 11.68 -9.78 16.64
N GLN A 192 10.38 -9.50 16.85
CA GLN A 192 9.61 -10.13 17.93
C GLN A 192 9.01 -11.46 17.42
N PRO A 193 9.61 -12.64 17.71
CA PRO A 193 8.92 -13.90 17.46
C PRO A 193 7.64 -13.92 18.28
N LYS A 194 6.55 -14.36 17.64
CA LYS A 194 5.28 -14.67 18.30
C LYS A 194 5.56 -15.57 19.50
N ASN A 195 5.37 -15.06 20.71
CA ASN A 195 5.27 -15.87 21.93
C ASN A 195 3.91 -16.58 21.96
#